data_AF-A0A940RWV2-F1
#
_entry.id   AF-A0A940RWV2-F1
#
_cell.length_a   1.000
_cell.length_b   1.000
_cell.length_c   1.000
_cell.angle_alpha   90.00
_cell.angle_beta   90.00
_cell.angle_gamma   90.00
#
_symmetry.space_group_name_H-M   'P 1'
#
loop_
_entity.id
_entity.type
_entity.pdbx_description
1 polymer ?
#
loop_
_entity_poly.entity_id
_entity_poly.type
_entity_poly.pdbx_seq_one_letter_code
_entity_poly.pdbx_strand_id
1 'polypeptide(L)'
;MGIVLLVLGMAGVVWGAFLGLNLRGATDKAAARRNAARAVAAAQTMDLGLTEPSRLGTWFFRLMGGIALLGGLFLGFVGLALTLAG
;
A
#
# COMPACT_ATOMS: atom_id res chain seq x y z
N MET A 1 -17.15 -11.08 14.02
CA MET A 1 -16.81 -9.89 13.20
C MET A 1 -15.67 -9.06 13.81
N GLY A 2 -15.65 -8.79 15.12
CA GLY A 2 -14.56 -8.02 15.75
C GLY A 2 -13.15 -8.57 15.50
N ILE A 3 -12.94 -9.88 15.69
CA ILE A 3 -11.63 -10.53 15.45
C ILE A 3 -11.17 -10.38 13.99
N VAL A 4 -12.09 -10.50 13.02
CA VAL A 4 -11.77 -10.36 11.59
C VAL A 4 -11.31 -8.94 11.28
N LEU A 5 -12.02 -7.93 11.81
CA LEU A 5 -11.66 -6.52 11.66
C LEU A 5 -10.31 -6.21 12.32
N LEU A 6 -10.04 -6.81 13.48
CA LEU A 6 -8.78 -6.70 14.18
C LEU A 6 -7.61 -7.23 13.33
N VAL A 7 -7.76 -8.45 12.77
CA VAL A 7 -6.74 -9.05 11.90
C VAL A 7 -6.54 -8.22 10.63
N LEU A 8 -7.62 -7.74 10.01
CA LEU A 8 -7.53 -6.90 8.81
C LEU A 8 -6.84 -5.57 9.10
N GLY A 9 -7.15 -4.96 10.25
CA GLY A 9 -6.49 -3.75 10.74
C GLY A 9 -5.00 -3.97 10.94
N MET A 10 -4.61 -5.07 11.59
CA MET A 10 -3.20 -5.42 11.82
C MET A 10 -2.44 -5.63 10.50
N ALA A 11 -3.05 -6.33 9.53
CA ALA A 11 -2.47 -6.49 8.20
C ALA A 11 -2.27 -5.13 7.51
N GLY A 12 -3.24 -4.22 7.63
CA GLY A 12 -3.16 -2.85 7.12
C GLY A 12 -2.04 -2.02 7.77
N VAL A 13 -1.86 -2.14 9.09
CA VAL A 13 -0.76 -1.48 9.82
C VAL A 13 0.59 -1.99 9.36
N VAL A 14 0.76 -3.31 9.28
CA VAL A 14 2.04 -3.92 8.86
C VAL A 14 2.39 -3.50 7.44
N TRP A 15 1.43 -3.61 6.51
CA TRP A 15 1.62 -3.21 5.12
C TRP A 15 1.89 -1.71 4.97
N GLY A 16 1.11 -0.89 5.69
CA GLY A 16 1.25 0.55 5.74
C GLY A 16 2.61 0.99 6.27
N ALA A 17 3.09 0.36 7.34
CA ALA A 17 4.42 0.62 7.90
C ALA A 17 5.52 0.24 6.92
N PHE A 18 5.37 -0.89 6.21
CA PHE A 18 6.34 -1.35 5.22
C PHE A 18 6.54 -0.34 4.10
N LEU A 19 5.46 0.23 3.56
CA LEU A 19 5.49 1.20 2.48
C LEU A 19 5.79 2.63 2.96
N GLY A 20 5.17 3.05 4.06
CA GLY A 20 5.29 4.40 4.62
C GLY A 20 6.69 4.70 5.13
N LEU A 21 7.29 3.75 5.86
CA LEU A 21 8.63 3.89 6.42
C LEU A 21 9.74 3.42 5.47
N ASN A 22 9.40 2.97 4.26
CA ASN A 22 10.32 2.36 3.29
C ASN A 22 11.18 1.24 3.88
N LEU A 23 10.55 0.34 4.65
CA LEU A 23 11.25 -0.80 5.23
C LEU A 23 11.82 -1.68 4.11
N ARG A 24 13.11 -2.00 4.17
CA ARG A 24 13.83 -2.82 3.18
C ARG A 24 13.73 -2.31 1.72
N GLY A 25 13.57 -1.01 1.52
CA GLY A 25 13.41 -0.42 0.18
C GLY A 25 12.09 -0.84 -0.49
N ALA A 26 11.06 -1.21 0.29
CA ALA A 26 9.80 -1.69 -0.25
C ALA A 26 9.12 -0.66 -1.16
N THR A 27 9.27 0.61 -0.84
CA THR A 27 8.69 1.70 -1.62
C THR A 27 9.39 1.85 -2.97
N ASP A 28 10.71 1.68 -2.99
CA ASP A 28 11.52 1.71 -4.21
C ASP A 28 11.25 0.47 -5.08
N LYS A 29 11.10 -0.71 -4.46
CA LYS A 29 10.69 -1.94 -5.14
C LYS A 29 9.30 -1.83 -5.74
N ALA A 30 8.35 -1.20 -5.04
CA ALA A 30 7.00 -0.98 -5.55
C ALA A 30 6.99 -0.03 -6.76
N ALA A 31 7.77 1.05 -6.69
CA ALA A 31 7.96 1.96 -7.82
C ALA A 31 8.60 1.25 -9.02
N ALA A 32 9.67 0.48 -8.80
CA ALA A 32 10.33 -0.30 -9.85
C ALA A 32 9.38 -1.32 -10.51
N ARG A 33 8.61 -2.05 -9.70
CA ARG A 33 7.62 -3.03 -10.20
C ARG A 33 6.55 -2.37 -11.05
N ARG A 34 6.08 -1.18 -10.66
CA ARG A 34 5.10 -0.43 -11.45
C ARG A 34 5.67 0.06 -12.77
N ASN A 35 6.90 0.56 -12.79
CA ASN A 35 7.57 0.98 -14.02
C ASN A 35 7.78 -0.21 -14.96
N ALA A 36 8.18 -1.37 -14.44
CA ALA A 36 8.28 -2.60 -15.24
C ALA A 36 6.93 -3.01 -15.84
N ALA A 37 5.85 -2.97 -15.06
CA ALA A 37 4.50 -3.26 -15.56
C ALA A 37 4.06 -2.26 -16.65
N ARG A 38 4.39 -0.98 -16.51
CA ARG A 38 4.12 0.04 -17.54
C ARG A 38 4.92 -0.19 -18.81
N ALA A 39 6.19 -0.59 -18.70
CA ALA A 39 7.02 -0.91 -19.86
C ALA A 39 6.44 -2.11 -20.64
N VAL A 40 5.98 -3.14 -19.94
CA VAL A 40 5.28 -4.28 -20.57
C VAL A 40 3.98 -3.84 -21.24
N ALA A 41 3.18 -3.02 -20.56
CA ALA A 41 1.94 -2.48 -21.13
C ALA A 41 2.20 -1.62 -22.36
N ALA A 42 3.20 -0.73 -22.33
CA ALA A 42 3.63 0.09 -23.45
C ALA A 42 4.02 -0.77 -24.67
N ALA A 43 4.75 -1.85 -24.44
CA ALA A 43 5.12 -2.80 -25.49
C ALA A 43 3.91 -3.54 -26.08
N GLN A 44 2.90 -3.84 -25.26
CA GLN A 44 1.67 -4.52 -25.72
C GLN A 44 0.71 -3.58 -26.44
N THR A 45 0.57 -2.33 -26.00
CA THR A 45 -0.41 -1.37 -26.55
C THR A 45 0.17 -0.44 -27.62
N MET A 46 1.50 -0.49 -27.86
CA MET A 46 2.25 0.49 -28.66
C MET A 46 2.07 1.94 -28.18
N ASP A 47 1.63 2.14 -26.94
CA ASP A 47 1.45 3.46 -26.36
C ASP A 47 2.78 3.97 -25.79
N LEU A 48 3.45 4.81 -26.58
CA LEU A 48 4.71 5.45 -26.21
C LEU A 48 4.58 6.37 -24.99
N GLY A 49 3.38 6.87 -24.66
CA GLY A 49 3.15 7.70 -23.48
C GLY A 49 3.33 6.95 -22.15
N LEU A 50 3.26 5.62 -22.16
CA LEU A 50 3.55 4.79 -20.99
C LEU A 50 5.05 4.67 -20.68
N THR A 51 5.92 5.06 -21.62
CA THR A 51 7.39 5.11 -21.39
C THR A 51 7.84 6.37 -20.66
N GLU A 52 6.99 7.41 -20.56
CA GLU A 52 7.31 8.58 -19.77
C GLU A 52 7.37 8.24 -18.28
N PRO A 53 8.38 8.77 -17.56
CA PRO A 53 8.54 8.50 -16.14
C PRO A 53 7.30 8.96 -15.38
N SER A 54 6.67 8.02 -14.67
CA SER A 54 5.46 8.33 -13.93
C SER A 54 5.74 9.40 -12.87
N ARG A 55 4.95 10.48 -12.84
CA ARG A 55 5.00 11.50 -11.76
C ARG A 55 4.72 10.91 -10.37
N LEU A 56 4.09 9.75 -10.31
CA LEU A 56 3.77 9.02 -9.09
C LEU A 56 4.97 8.14 -8.69
N GLY A 57 6.02 8.77 -8.16
CA GLY A 57 7.23 8.11 -7.65
C GLY A 57 7.08 7.54 -6.25
N THR A 58 8.22 7.26 -5.59
CA THR A 58 8.31 6.68 -4.23
C THR A 58 7.45 7.41 -3.19
N TRP A 59 7.29 8.74 -3.33
CA TRP A 59 6.46 9.56 -2.44
C TRP A 59 4.99 9.13 -2.40
N PHE A 60 4.41 8.75 -3.55
CA PHE A 60 3.01 8.29 -3.60
C PHE A 60 2.81 7.00 -2.78
N PHE A 61 3.73 6.06 -2.91
CA PHE A 61 3.67 4.81 -2.15
C PHE A 61 3.91 5.03 -0.65
N ARG A 62 4.76 5.99 -0.28
CA ARG A 62 4.89 6.42 1.13
C ARG A 62 3.57 6.98 1.67
N LEU A 63 2.92 7.87 0.91
CA LEU A 63 1.64 8.47 1.28
C LEU A 63 0.56 7.39 1.47
N MET A 64 0.42 6.49 0.51
CA MET A 64 -0.52 5.37 0.60
C MET A 64 -0.19 4.43 1.76
N GLY A 65 1.09 4.20 2.03
CA GLY A 65 1.54 3.46 3.21
C GLY A 65 1.11 4.13 4.52
N GLY A 66 1.27 5.45 4.62
CA GLY A 66 0.82 6.23 5.78
C GLY A 66 -0.70 6.16 5.99
N ILE A 67 -1.48 6.31 4.91
CA ILE A 67 -2.95 6.20 4.96
C ILE A 67 -3.37 4.78 5.39
N ALA A 68 -2.74 3.75 4.83
CA ALA A 68 -3.01 2.36 5.20
C ALA A 68 -2.64 2.06 6.66
N LEU A 69 -1.56 2.68 7.16
CA LEU A 69 -1.16 2.54 8.57
C LEU A 69 -2.21 3.14 9.50
N LEU A 70 -2.63 4.38 9.25
CA LEU A 70 -3.65 5.05 10.07
C LEU A 70 -5.00 4.35 9.98
N GLY A 71 -5.43 4.00 8.77
CA GLY A 71 -6.69 3.27 8.53
C GLY A 71 -6.68 1.88 9.15
N GLY A 72 -5.57 1.15 9.04
CA GLY A 72 -5.38 -0.16 9.67
C GLY A 72 -5.42 -0.07 11.19
N LEU A 73 -4.79 0.95 11.78
CA LEU A 73 -4.81 1.16 13.22
C LEU A 73 -6.23 1.41 13.72
N PHE A 74 -6.95 2.32 13.04
CA PHE A 74 -8.34 2.61 13.35
C PHE A 74 -9.23 1.36 13.25
N LEU A 75 -9.11 0.62 12.14
CA LEU A 75 -9.87 -0.61 11.93
C LEU A 75 -9.55 -1.68 12.98
N GLY A 76 -8.29 -1.78 13.38
CA GLY A 76 -7.83 -2.66 14.46
C GLY A 76 -8.47 -2.31 15.79
N PHE A 77 -8.50 -1.02 16.15
CA PHE A 77 -9.17 -0.52 17.35
C PHE A 77 -10.67 -0.80 17.35
N VAL A 78 -11.35 -0.58 16.21
CA VAL A 78 -12.77 -0.91 16.07
C VAL A 78 -13.01 -2.41 16.22
N GLY A 79 -12.17 -3.24 15.60
CA GLY A 79 -12.23 -4.69 15.73
C GLY A 79 -12.00 -5.17 17.16
N LEU A 80 -11.05 -4.57 17.87
CA LEU A 80 -10.79 -4.84 19.29
C LEU A 80 -12.00 -4.49 20.14
N ALA A 81 -12.53 -3.28 20.00
CA ALA A 81 -13.70 -2.81 20.75
C ALA A 81 -14.91 -3.72 20.55
N LEU A 82 -15.19 -4.11 19.30
CA LEU A 82 -16.27 -5.05 18.98
C LEU A 82 -16.04 -6.47 19.52
N THR A 83 -14.78 -6.89 19.68
CA THR A 83 -14.45 -8.19 20.27
C THR A 83 -14.60 -8.19 21.79
N LEU A 84 -14.36 -7.05 22.43
CA LEU A 84 -14.50 -6.90 23.89
C LEU A 84 -15.93 -6.57 24.34
N ALA A 85 -16.75 -6.03 23.45
CA ALA A 85 -18.13 -5.62 23.74
C ALA A 85 -19.19 -6.69 23.45
N GLY A 86 -18.81 -7.84 22.89
CA GLY A 86 -19.69 -8.99 22.59
C GLY A 86 -19.19 -10.24 23.26
#